data_AF-D8QDF2-F1
#
_entry.id   AF-D8QDF2-F1
#
_cell.length_a   1.000
_cell.length_b   1.000
_cell.length_c   1.000
_cell.angle_alpha   90.00
_cell.angle_beta   90.00
_cell.angle_gamma   90.00
#
_symmetry.space_group_name_H-M   'P 1'
#
loop_
_entity.id
_entity.type
_entity.pdbx_description
1 polymer ?
#
loop_
_entity_poly.entity_id
_entity_poly.type
_entity_poly.pdbx_seq_one_letter_code
_entity_poly.pdbx_strand_id
1 'polypeptide(L)'
;MSPQNFTVDDNSPFITYTGWHTGNRTQDTSAFSYSDGGTFTVTQTNGSRASFTFNGTYVYLYGAKRSNHGPYSVELDGVKSSHNGNSGEALFQQLLFSAGPLELDVPHTVHLQCDGSGDEVTSNAQITWTTDFGDDYTSGQMTLPDNHPNFSYTGPWTTTDAGGRYEGGAAHQAVDGDSYVTLEFSGESVSLYGTVGPAYGRYTVQLDGGGAQGFNAKDVYTETQVLLYHANNIGNGTHKLVLANAPTGDAPQSSVLIDYAVVSVAEHTDIVPKDVQDKNQGLSTGELVGIAFGGVVLIAAVALLALLIVRRKRKSSNNTMDEVGLFESRDRLVQPYAYSSGSQTPVTDKGRSALRGGAHPSTSTVADMHQNHHGEGTLPPDYDMAVGPSSSRVRA
;
A
#
# COMPACT_ATOMS: atom_id res chain seq x y z
N MET A 1 -2.82 11.96 -25.23
CA MET A 1 -2.53 10.64 -24.65
C MET A 1 -1.32 10.74 -23.76
N SER A 2 -1.57 10.96 -22.47
CA SER A 2 -0.60 11.06 -21.39
C SER A 2 -0.82 9.88 -20.43
N PRO A 3 -0.38 8.66 -20.79
CA PRO A 3 -0.64 7.47 -20.01
C PRO A 3 0.16 7.47 -18.70
N GLN A 4 -0.54 7.25 -17.59
CA GLN A 4 0.04 7.19 -16.25
C GLN A 4 -0.29 5.84 -15.61
N ASN A 5 0.74 5.18 -15.09
CA ASN A 5 0.60 3.91 -14.36
C ASN A 5 0.39 4.19 -12.87
N PHE A 6 -0.57 3.48 -12.28
CA PHE A 6 -0.75 3.37 -10.84
C PHE A 6 -0.60 1.91 -10.42
N THR A 7 -0.12 1.69 -9.20
CA THR A 7 0.20 0.35 -8.68
C THR A 7 -0.34 0.21 -7.26
N VAL A 8 -0.85 -0.98 -6.95
CA VAL A 8 -1.35 -1.38 -5.65
C VAL A 8 -0.76 -2.74 -5.26
N ASP A 9 -0.18 -2.82 -4.06
CA ASP A 9 0.39 -4.05 -3.49
C ASP A 9 -0.70 -4.88 -2.78
N ASP A 10 -0.46 -6.17 -2.56
CA ASP A 10 -1.51 -7.11 -2.15
C ASP A 10 -2.12 -6.82 -0.77
N ASN A 11 -1.37 -6.16 0.10
CA ASN A 11 -1.77 -5.75 1.45
C ASN A 11 -2.80 -4.59 1.46
N SER A 12 -3.06 -3.98 0.30
CA SER A 12 -3.89 -2.78 0.23
C SER A 12 -5.37 -3.07 0.49
N PRO A 13 -6.03 -2.29 1.35
CA PRO A 13 -7.49 -2.35 1.53
C PRO A 13 -8.29 -1.94 0.28
N PHE A 14 -7.63 -1.42 -0.75
CA PHE A 14 -8.24 -1.10 -2.05
C PHE A 14 -8.46 -2.37 -2.92
N ILE A 15 -7.92 -3.53 -2.51
CA ILE A 15 -8.21 -4.85 -3.09
C ILE A 15 -9.19 -5.60 -2.17
N THR A 16 -10.30 -6.11 -2.72
CA THR A 16 -11.31 -6.87 -1.96
C THR A 16 -11.09 -8.37 -2.07
N TYR A 17 -10.80 -9.03 -0.94
CA TYR A 17 -10.56 -10.48 -0.86
C TYR A 17 -11.71 -11.26 -0.22
N THR A 18 -11.99 -12.46 -0.74
CA THR A 18 -12.95 -13.42 -0.17
C THR A 18 -12.32 -14.79 0.07
N GLY A 19 -11.99 -15.12 1.33
CA GLY A 19 -11.34 -16.39 1.69
C GLY A 19 -9.84 -16.47 1.31
N TRP A 20 -9.16 -15.33 1.28
CA TRP A 20 -7.70 -15.24 1.23
C TRP A 20 -7.16 -14.79 2.59
N HIS A 21 -5.85 -14.92 2.80
CA HIS A 21 -5.15 -14.39 3.97
C HIS A 21 -3.72 -13.96 3.61
N THR A 22 -3.14 -13.08 4.43
CA THR A 22 -1.74 -12.67 4.35
C THR A 22 -0.81 -13.88 4.40
N GLY A 23 0.21 -13.90 3.56
CA GLY A 23 1.22 -14.96 3.47
C GLY A 23 2.17 -14.93 4.66
N ASN A 24 2.51 -16.11 5.21
CA ASN A 24 3.36 -16.19 6.41
C ASN A 24 4.85 -16.02 6.06
N ARG A 25 5.36 -14.79 6.19
CA ARG A 25 6.76 -14.43 5.92
C ARG A 25 7.79 -15.12 6.82
N THR A 26 7.37 -15.76 7.91
CA THR A 26 8.25 -16.51 8.82
C THR A 26 8.36 -18.00 8.51
N GLN A 27 7.45 -18.53 7.69
CA GLN A 27 7.43 -19.94 7.28
C GLN A 27 7.85 -20.10 5.81
N ASP A 28 7.51 -19.14 4.95
CA ASP A 28 7.97 -19.14 3.56
C ASP A 28 9.39 -18.59 3.46
N THR A 29 10.36 -19.48 3.20
CA THR A 29 11.78 -19.10 3.02
C THR A 29 12.04 -18.24 1.78
N SER A 30 11.05 -18.12 0.88
CA SER A 30 11.09 -17.22 -0.29
C SER A 30 10.26 -15.94 -0.10
N ALA A 31 9.76 -15.64 1.11
CA ALA A 31 8.90 -14.47 1.35
C ALA A 31 9.51 -13.16 0.83
N PHE A 32 10.79 -12.91 1.13
CA PHE A 32 11.53 -11.73 0.67
C PHE A 32 11.85 -11.72 -0.85
N SER A 33 11.27 -12.63 -1.63
CA SER A 33 11.29 -12.60 -3.10
C SER A 33 9.99 -12.06 -3.70
N TYR A 34 8.93 -11.82 -2.93
CA TYR A 34 7.74 -11.09 -3.39
C TYR A 34 7.97 -9.54 -3.37
N SER A 35 6.93 -8.75 -3.65
CA SER A 35 6.99 -7.27 -3.66
C SER A 35 7.29 -6.69 -2.27
N ASP A 36 7.68 -5.42 -2.25
CA ASP A 36 7.60 -4.48 -1.12
C ASP A 36 8.03 -5.02 0.26
N GLY A 37 9.16 -5.75 0.27
CA GLY A 37 9.76 -6.31 1.49
C GLY A 37 9.23 -7.71 1.88
N GLY A 38 8.50 -8.36 0.98
CA GLY A 38 7.98 -9.71 1.09
C GLY A 38 6.48 -9.80 1.41
N THR A 39 5.70 -8.80 0.99
CA THR A 39 4.23 -8.84 0.98
C THR A 39 3.75 -9.89 -0.04
N PHE A 40 2.74 -10.66 0.34
CA PHE A 40 2.00 -11.56 -0.54
C PHE A 40 0.71 -12.03 0.15
N THR A 41 -0.38 -12.16 -0.59
CA THR A 41 -1.68 -12.63 -0.08
C THR A 41 -2.11 -13.87 -0.86
N VAL A 42 -2.56 -14.90 -0.14
CA VAL A 42 -2.70 -16.26 -0.66
C VAL A 42 -4.05 -16.88 -0.33
N THR A 43 -4.44 -17.88 -1.12
CA THR A 43 -5.49 -18.84 -0.75
C THR A 43 -5.21 -20.22 -1.35
N GLN A 44 -5.70 -21.24 -0.65
CA GLN A 44 -5.83 -22.63 -1.12
C GLN A 44 -7.31 -23.04 -1.29
N THR A 45 -8.25 -22.10 -1.05
CA THR A 45 -9.69 -22.36 -1.08
C THR A 45 -10.23 -22.18 -2.49
N ASN A 46 -10.75 -23.26 -3.09
CA ASN A 46 -11.39 -23.22 -4.40
C ASN A 46 -12.57 -22.23 -4.40
N GLY A 47 -12.64 -21.35 -5.42
CA GLY A 47 -13.67 -20.33 -5.55
C GLY A 47 -13.40 -19.02 -4.79
N SER A 48 -12.36 -18.94 -3.95
CA SER A 48 -11.94 -17.69 -3.31
C SER A 48 -11.43 -16.68 -4.33
N ARG A 49 -11.83 -15.40 -4.18
CA ARG A 49 -11.54 -14.32 -5.15
C ARG A 49 -10.79 -13.14 -4.52
N ALA A 50 -9.76 -12.65 -5.19
CA ALA A 50 -9.27 -11.28 -5.06
C ALA A 50 -9.94 -10.43 -6.14
N SER A 51 -10.44 -9.25 -5.80
CA SER A 51 -11.27 -8.41 -6.67
C SER A 51 -10.77 -6.97 -6.65
N PHE A 52 -10.63 -6.37 -7.83
CA PHE A 52 -10.11 -5.02 -8.00
C PHE A 52 -10.91 -4.28 -9.09
N THR A 53 -11.28 -3.03 -8.83
CA THR A 53 -12.05 -2.18 -9.72
C THR A 53 -11.29 -0.88 -9.98
N PHE A 54 -11.18 -0.47 -11.24
CA PHE A 54 -10.35 0.66 -11.68
C PHE A 54 -10.96 1.38 -12.88
N ASN A 55 -10.62 2.65 -13.04
CA ASN A 55 -10.84 3.40 -14.28
C ASN A 55 -9.51 3.41 -15.04
N GLY A 56 -9.44 2.90 -16.27
CA GLY A 56 -8.18 2.84 -17.00
C GLY A 56 -8.21 1.96 -18.25
N THR A 57 -7.22 2.17 -19.11
CA THR A 57 -7.09 1.55 -20.43
C THR A 57 -6.29 0.25 -20.44
N TYR A 58 -5.50 -0.05 -19.40
CA TYR A 58 -4.78 -1.33 -19.26
C TYR A 58 -4.75 -1.80 -17.80
N VAL A 59 -4.65 -3.11 -17.60
CA VAL A 59 -4.44 -3.73 -16.28
C VAL A 59 -3.48 -4.92 -16.36
N TYR A 60 -2.67 -5.10 -15.33
CA TYR A 60 -1.61 -6.10 -15.20
C TYR A 60 -1.63 -6.69 -13.78
N LEU A 61 -1.75 -8.02 -13.68
CA LEU A 61 -1.75 -8.75 -12.41
C LEU A 61 -0.42 -9.48 -12.25
N TYR A 62 0.25 -9.29 -11.12
CA TYR A 62 1.54 -9.89 -10.79
C TYR A 62 1.48 -10.73 -9.52
N GLY A 63 2.22 -11.84 -9.51
CA GLY A 63 2.34 -12.75 -8.37
C GLY A 63 3.53 -13.69 -8.53
N ALA A 64 3.45 -14.88 -7.95
CA ALA A 64 4.47 -15.91 -8.10
C ALA A 64 3.96 -17.17 -8.81
N LYS A 65 4.88 -17.92 -9.41
CA LYS A 65 4.66 -19.24 -10.00
C LYS A 65 5.66 -20.22 -9.38
N ARG A 66 5.17 -21.27 -8.72
CA ARG A 66 5.96 -22.14 -7.82
C ARG A 66 5.41 -23.56 -7.83
N SER A 67 6.13 -24.52 -7.26
CA SER A 67 5.77 -25.94 -7.32
C SER A 67 4.54 -26.31 -6.49
N ASN A 68 4.19 -25.48 -5.50
CA ASN A 68 2.97 -25.58 -4.69
C ASN A 68 1.82 -24.69 -5.20
N HIS A 69 1.97 -24.01 -6.35
CA HIS A 69 0.91 -23.19 -6.93
C HIS A 69 0.09 -24.02 -7.94
N GLY A 70 -1.21 -23.74 -8.04
CA GLY A 70 -2.16 -24.54 -8.83
C GLY A 70 -2.86 -23.77 -9.96
N PRO A 71 -3.95 -24.34 -10.53
CA PRO A 71 -4.78 -23.66 -11.50
C PRO A 71 -5.52 -22.47 -10.87
N TYR A 72 -5.63 -21.40 -11.66
CA TYR A 72 -6.38 -20.19 -11.30
C TYR A 72 -7.09 -19.64 -12.53
N SER A 73 -8.01 -18.72 -12.32
CA SER A 73 -8.67 -18.00 -13.41
C SER A 73 -8.71 -16.51 -13.16
N VAL A 74 -8.79 -15.76 -14.26
CA VAL A 74 -9.00 -14.31 -14.24
C VAL A 74 -10.24 -13.99 -15.05
N GLU A 75 -11.18 -13.28 -14.41
CA GLU A 75 -12.45 -12.84 -14.96
C GLU A 75 -12.43 -11.32 -14.99
N LEU A 76 -12.38 -10.73 -16.18
CA LEU A 76 -12.41 -9.28 -16.41
C LEU A 76 -13.74 -8.95 -17.06
N ASP A 77 -14.56 -8.11 -16.41
CA ASP A 77 -15.87 -7.65 -16.91
C ASP A 77 -16.81 -8.80 -17.35
N GLY A 78 -16.74 -9.93 -16.63
CA GLY A 78 -17.48 -11.16 -16.93
C GLY A 78 -16.85 -12.08 -17.97
N VAL A 79 -15.76 -11.69 -18.63
CA VAL A 79 -14.99 -12.53 -19.56
C VAL A 79 -13.96 -13.34 -18.78
N LYS A 80 -14.23 -14.64 -18.60
CA LYS A 80 -13.37 -15.55 -17.83
C LYS A 80 -12.29 -16.24 -18.68
N SER A 81 -11.07 -16.29 -18.15
CA SER A 81 -9.90 -16.98 -18.70
C SER A 81 -9.27 -17.90 -17.64
N SER A 82 -8.66 -19.01 -18.05
CA SER A 82 -8.06 -20.01 -17.14
C SER A 82 -6.56 -20.17 -17.39
N HIS A 83 -5.81 -20.30 -16.30
CA HIS A 83 -4.34 -20.24 -16.23
C HIS A 83 -3.82 -21.27 -15.23
N ASN A 84 -2.49 -21.37 -15.09
CA ASN A 84 -1.87 -22.19 -14.06
C ASN A 84 -0.65 -21.48 -13.46
N GLY A 85 -0.54 -21.50 -12.14
CA GLY A 85 0.57 -20.95 -11.37
C GLY A 85 1.70 -21.94 -11.13
N ASN A 86 1.52 -23.22 -11.45
CA ASN A 86 2.54 -24.25 -11.20
C ASN A 86 3.82 -24.02 -12.00
N SER A 87 4.97 -24.13 -11.34
CA SER A 87 6.30 -24.08 -11.94
C SER A 87 7.27 -24.90 -11.11
N GLY A 88 8.14 -25.68 -11.76
CA GLY A 88 9.19 -26.44 -11.05
C GLY A 88 10.21 -25.53 -10.35
N GLU A 89 10.51 -24.39 -10.97
CA GLU A 89 11.33 -23.31 -10.40
C GLU A 89 10.43 -22.26 -9.73
N ALA A 90 10.91 -21.66 -8.64
CA ALA A 90 10.19 -20.59 -7.95
C ALA A 90 10.44 -19.24 -8.64
N LEU A 91 9.39 -18.67 -9.25
CA LEU A 91 9.43 -17.44 -10.01
C LEU A 91 8.53 -16.39 -9.34
N PHE A 92 9.02 -15.15 -9.20
CA PHE A 92 8.32 -14.04 -8.52
C PHE A 92 8.18 -12.83 -9.46
N GLN A 93 7.32 -11.86 -9.10
CA GLN A 93 6.91 -10.73 -9.96
C GLN A 93 6.49 -11.17 -11.37
N GLN A 94 5.88 -12.36 -11.47
CA GLN A 94 5.46 -12.95 -12.74
C GLN A 94 4.12 -12.36 -13.17
N LEU A 95 4.04 -11.93 -14.41
CA LEU A 95 2.77 -11.56 -15.02
C LEU A 95 1.84 -12.79 -15.04
N LEU A 96 0.73 -12.68 -14.33
CA LEU A 96 -0.33 -13.68 -14.25
C LEU A 96 -1.40 -13.45 -15.31
N PHE A 97 -1.72 -12.18 -15.58
CA PHE A 97 -2.71 -11.73 -16.56
C PHE A 97 -2.44 -10.28 -16.96
N SER A 98 -2.80 -9.91 -18.19
CA SER A 98 -2.87 -8.52 -18.63
C SER A 98 -3.98 -8.32 -19.66
N ALA A 99 -4.59 -7.14 -19.68
CA ALA A 99 -5.59 -6.76 -20.67
C ALA A 99 -5.48 -5.29 -21.09
N GLY A 100 -5.93 -5.00 -22.32
CA GLY A 100 -6.09 -3.67 -22.90
C GLY A 100 -5.84 -3.64 -24.41
N PRO A 101 -6.20 -2.54 -25.10
CA PRO A 101 -6.85 -1.35 -24.56
C PRO A 101 -8.28 -1.63 -24.06
N LEU A 102 -8.65 -0.96 -22.98
CA LEU A 102 -9.96 -0.93 -22.34
C LEU A 102 -10.58 0.47 -22.47
N GLU A 103 -11.85 0.63 -22.10
CA GLU A 103 -12.62 1.87 -22.31
C GLU A 103 -12.43 2.84 -21.12
N LEU A 104 -11.76 3.98 -21.36
CA LEU A 104 -11.29 4.91 -20.32
C LEU A 104 -12.39 5.42 -19.37
N ASP A 105 -13.61 5.61 -19.88
CA ASP A 105 -14.72 6.29 -19.21
C ASP A 105 -15.66 5.34 -18.44
N VAL A 106 -15.30 4.06 -18.30
CA VAL A 106 -16.08 3.08 -17.51
C VAL A 106 -15.24 2.37 -16.45
N PRO A 107 -15.81 2.01 -15.28
CA PRO A 107 -15.12 1.25 -14.27
C PRO A 107 -15.01 -0.23 -14.69
N HIS A 108 -13.79 -0.69 -14.89
CA HIS A 108 -13.46 -2.09 -15.18
C HIS A 108 -13.25 -2.87 -13.88
N THR A 109 -13.67 -4.14 -13.85
CA THR A 109 -13.50 -5.01 -12.66
C THR A 109 -12.87 -6.34 -13.02
N VAL A 110 -11.75 -6.65 -12.33
CA VAL A 110 -11.00 -7.89 -12.49
C VAL A 110 -11.08 -8.75 -11.21
N HIS A 111 -11.37 -10.03 -11.38
CA HIS A 111 -11.34 -11.04 -10.33
C HIS A 111 -10.26 -12.09 -10.61
N LEU A 112 -9.31 -12.25 -9.68
CA LEU A 112 -8.40 -13.40 -9.64
C LEU A 112 -9.02 -14.47 -8.72
N GLN A 113 -9.35 -15.64 -9.27
CA GLN A 113 -10.00 -16.75 -8.57
C GLN A 113 -9.07 -17.95 -8.45
N CYS A 114 -8.97 -18.54 -7.26
CA CYS A 114 -8.34 -19.85 -7.08
C CYS A 114 -9.26 -20.97 -7.61
N ASP A 115 -8.76 -21.76 -8.55
CA ASP A 115 -9.44 -22.96 -9.07
C ASP A 115 -8.75 -24.26 -8.62
N GLY A 116 -7.73 -24.16 -7.75
CA GLY A 116 -6.95 -25.27 -7.22
C GLY A 116 -7.69 -26.17 -6.23
N SER A 117 -7.01 -27.23 -5.81
CA SER A 117 -7.52 -28.29 -4.94
C SER A 117 -6.47 -28.79 -3.94
N GLY A 118 -6.88 -29.18 -2.73
CA GLY A 118 -5.95 -29.59 -1.68
C GLY A 118 -5.06 -28.43 -1.25
N ASP A 119 -3.74 -28.64 -1.26
CA ASP A 119 -2.75 -27.66 -0.83
C ASP A 119 -2.32 -26.66 -1.93
N GLU A 120 -2.95 -26.70 -3.11
CA GLU A 120 -2.62 -25.83 -4.25
C GLU A 120 -2.90 -24.35 -3.98
N VAL A 121 -1.83 -23.53 -4.00
CA VAL A 121 -1.90 -22.09 -3.73
C VAL A 121 -2.22 -21.27 -4.99
N THR A 122 -3.04 -20.24 -4.84
CA THR A 122 -3.01 -19.03 -5.69
C THR A 122 -2.51 -17.86 -4.84
N SER A 123 -1.64 -17.01 -5.41
CA SER A 123 -1.10 -15.82 -4.73
C SER A 123 -1.33 -14.55 -5.55
N ASN A 124 -1.69 -13.45 -4.90
CA ASN A 124 -1.56 -12.09 -5.40
C ASN A 124 -0.33 -11.43 -4.76
N ALA A 125 0.34 -10.56 -5.50
CA ALA A 125 1.41 -9.71 -4.97
C ALA A 125 1.19 -8.24 -5.36
N GLN A 126 0.87 -7.96 -6.63
CA GLN A 126 0.77 -6.57 -7.09
C GLN A 126 -0.17 -6.45 -8.30
N ILE A 127 -0.94 -5.37 -8.36
CA ILE A 127 -1.76 -5.00 -9.53
C ILE A 127 -1.31 -3.61 -10.00
N THR A 128 -1.06 -3.48 -11.31
CA THR A 128 -0.80 -2.20 -11.97
C THR A 128 -1.90 -1.92 -12.98
N TRP A 129 -2.39 -0.70 -13.05
CA TRP A 129 -3.29 -0.24 -14.11
C TRP A 129 -2.77 1.05 -14.73
N THR A 130 -3.10 1.25 -16.01
CA THR A 130 -2.78 2.47 -16.76
C THR A 130 -4.07 3.24 -16.98
N THR A 131 -4.09 4.54 -16.69
CA THR A 131 -5.10 5.46 -17.22
C THR A 131 -4.45 6.45 -18.19
N ASP A 132 -5.26 7.17 -18.95
CA ASP A 132 -4.79 8.27 -19.81
C ASP A 132 -5.58 9.54 -19.45
N PHE A 133 -4.88 10.67 -19.30
CA PHE A 133 -5.47 11.97 -18.95
C PHE A 133 -5.67 12.90 -20.17
N GLY A 134 -5.58 12.38 -21.39
CA GLY A 134 -5.81 13.14 -22.63
C GLY A 134 -4.53 13.75 -23.23
N ASP A 135 -4.68 14.61 -24.24
CA ASP A 135 -3.55 15.28 -24.92
C ASP A 135 -3.14 16.61 -24.27
N ASP A 136 -4.06 17.30 -23.61
CA ASP A 136 -3.81 18.60 -22.96
C ASP A 136 -3.19 18.47 -21.55
N TYR A 137 -3.16 17.26 -20.99
CA TYR A 137 -2.53 16.97 -19.69
C TYR A 137 -1.00 16.87 -19.82
N THR A 138 -0.28 17.92 -19.43
CA THR A 138 1.15 17.79 -19.08
C THR A 138 1.29 17.37 -17.62
N SER A 139 1.98 16.26 -17.40
CA SER A 139 1.92 15.50 -16.14
C SER A 139 2.79 16.08 -15.04
N GLY A 140 2.17 16.61 -13.99
CA GLY A 140 2.81 16.79 -12.68
C GLY A 140 2.24 15.81 -11.66
N GLN A 141 3.09 15.27 -10.78
CA GLN A 141 2.63 14.64 -9.53
C GLN A 141 3.11 15.47 -8.36
N MET A 142 2.20 15.83 -7.45
CA MET A 142 2.52 16.54 -6.21
C MET A 142 2.28 15.62 -5.01
N THR A 143 3.34 15.35 -4.26
CA THR A 143 3.25 14.67 -2.96
C THR A 143 2.88 15.68 -1.87
N LEU A 144 1.83 15.37 -1.12
CA LEU A 144 1.31 16.15 0.00
C LEU A 144 1.51 15.31 1.27
N PRO A 145 2.50 15.59 2.14
CA PRO A 145 2.63 14.90 3.43
C PRO A 145 1.44 15.22 4.35
N ASP A 146 1.20 14.38 5.35
CA ASP A 146 0.15 14.51 6.38
C ASP A 146 -0.03 15.94 6.94
N ASN A 147 1.08 16.64 7.16
CA ASN A 147 1.15 17.98 7.73
C ASN A 147 0.98 19.12 6.71
N HIS A 148 0.76 18.82 5.43
CA HIS A 148 0.54 19.84 4.40
C HIS A 148 -0.74 20.64 4.69
N PRO A 149 -0.78 21.97 4.49
CA PRO A 149 -1.97 22.82 4.75
C PRO A 149 -3.26 22.47 3.99
N ASN A 150 -3.23 21.46 3.12
CA ASN A 150 -4.38 20.92 2.39
C ASN A 150 -5.12 19.82 3.20
N PHE A 151 -4.47 19.25 4.22
CA PHE A 151 -5.11 18.36 5.19
C PHE A 151 -5.70 19.17 6.36
N SER A 152 -6.95 18.87 6.69
CA SER A 152 -7.68 19.48 7.80
C SER A 152 -8.28 18.38 8.68
N TYR A 153 -7.76 18.25 9.90
CA TYR A 153 -8.08 17.20 10.85
C TYR A 153 -9.17 17.64 11.84
N THR A 154 -10.19 16.80 12.03
CA THR A 154 -11.30 16.99 12.98
C THR A 154 -11.43 15.77 13.90
N GLY A 155 -11.77 16.01 15.17
CA GLY A 155 -11.70 15.02 16.25
C GLY A 155 -10.29 14.91 16.84
N PRO A 156 -10.07 14.03 17.84
CA PRO A 156 -8.72 13.73 18.32
C PRO A 156 -7.90 12.98 17.26
N TRP A 157 -6.72 13.52 16.96
CA TRP A 157 -5.68 12.93 16.14
C TRP A 157 -4.33 13.02 16.88
N THR A 158 -3.45 12.05 16.66
CA THR A 158 -2.11 11.99 17.25
C THR A 158 -1.05 11.81 16.17
N THR A 159 -0.08 12.72 16.12
CA THR A 159 1.10 12.61 15.26
C THR A 159 2.02 11.48 15.77
N THR A 160 2.52 10.66 14.86
CA THR A 160 3.38 9.50 15.11
C THR A 160 4.74 9.73 14.47
N ASP A 161 5.69 10.24 15.25
CA ASP A 161 7.07 10.46 14.81
C ASP A 161 7.80 9.10 14.65
N ALA A 162 7.99 8.64 13.42
CA ALA A 162 8.69 7.38 13.11
C ALA A 162 9.98 7.59 12.30
N GLY A 163 10.30 8.82 11.90
CA GLY A 163 11.42 9.12 11.01
C GLY A 163 11.16 8.61 9.59
N GLY A 164 12.21 8.22 8.87
CA GLY A 164 12.17 7.84 7.45
C GLY A 164 11.47 6.51 7.11
N ARG A 165 10.33 6.23 7.75
CA ARG A 165 9.30 5.26 7.34
C ARG A 165 8.04 5.94 6.77
N TYR A 166 7.90 7.23 7.06
CA TYR A 166 6.79 8.09 6.64
C TYR A 166 7.34 9.28 5.87
N GLU A 167 6.55 9.81 4.93
CA GLU A 167 6.89 10.97 4.14
C GLU A 167 6.94 12.23 5.03
N GLY A 168 7.92 13.11 4.83
CA GLY A 168 8.22 14.19 5.79
C GLY A 168 8.71 13.73 7.19
N GLY A 169 8.59 12.44 7.55
CA GLY A 169 9.10 11.82 8.78
C GLY A 169 8.07 11.57 9.89
N ALA A 170 6.79 11.87 9.66
CA ALA A 170 5.70 11.75 10.62
C ALA A 170 4.41 11.26 9.93
N ALA A 171 3.44 10.80 10.70
CA ALA A 171 2.11 10.42 10.20
C ALA A 171 1.01 10.73 11.22
N HIS A 172 -0.22 11.01 10.80
CA HIS A 172 -1.35 11.31 11.69
C HIS A 172 -2.28 10.11 11.87
N GLN A 173 -2.53 9.72 13.12
CA GLN A 173 -3.40 8.60 13.49
C GLN A 173 -4.65 9.05 14.27
N ALA A 174 -5.79 8.42 14.02
CA ALA A 174 -7.02 8.51 14.83
C ALA A 174 -7.43 7.14 15.39
N VAL A 175 -8.09 7.14 16.55
CA VAL A 175 -8.66 5.93 17.21
C VAL A 175 -10.17 6.08 17.47
N ASP A 176 -10.64 7.29 17.72
CA ASP A 176 -12.05 7.62 17.95
C ASP A 176 -12.86 7.49 16.65
N GLY A 177 -14.12 7.05 16.76
CA GLY A 177 -14.95 6.66 15.61
C GLY A 177 -15.71 7.78 14.88
N ASP A 178 -15.46 9.03 15.25
CA ASP A 178 -15.94 10.23 14.55
C ASP A 178 -14.77 11.14 14.12
N SER A 179 -13.52 10.72 14.32
CA SER A 179 -12.34 11.46 13.86
C SER A 179 -12.18 11.31 12.34
N TYR A 180 -12.09 12.45 11.64
CA TYR A 180 -11.93 12.49 10.19
C TYR A 180 -10.89 13.51 9.75
N VAL A 181 -10.33 13.28 8.56
CA VAL A 181 -9.46 14.21 7.85
C VAL A 181 -10.12 14.59 6.53
N THR A 182 -10.00 15.86 6.18
CA THR A 182 -10.37 16.39 4.85
C THR A 182 -9.08 16.74 4.11
N LEU A 183 -8.93 16.25 2.88
CA LEU A 183 -7.92 16.69 1.93
C LEU A 183 -8.61 17.47 0.80
N GLU A 184 -8.36 18.77 0.72
CA GLU A 184 -8.77 19.59 -0.42
C GLU A 184 -7.60 19.68 -1.41
N PHE A 185 -7.83 19.38 -2.69
CA PHE A 185 -6.79 19.36 -3.72
C PHE A 185 -7.32 19.82 -5.08
N SER A 186 -6.43 19.97 -6.06
CA SER A 186 -6.82 20.21 -7.45
C SER A 186 -5.97 19.35 -8.37
N GLY A 187 -6.60 18.68 -9.35
CA GLY A 187 -5.95 17.66 -10.18
C GLY A 187 -6.88 16.49 -10.49
N GLU A 188 -6.47 15.64 -11.44
CA GLU A 188 -7.34 14.64 -12.10
C GLU A 188 -7.25 13.23 -11.48
N SER A 189 -6.38 13.06 -10.48
CA SER A 189 -6.39 11.89 -9.60
C SER A 189 -5.86 12.20 -8.21
N VAL A 190 -6.23 11.36 -7.24
CA VAL A 190 -5.65 11.30 -5.89
C VAL A 190 -5.37 9.86 -5.49
N SER A 191 -4.18 9.61 -4.95
CA SER A 191 -3.84 8.41 -4.18
C SER A 191 -3.59 8.84 -2.74
N LEU A 192 -4.21 8.17 -1.77
CA LEU A 192 -4.00 8.41 -0.34
C LEU A 192 -3.26 7.23 0.29
N TYR A 193 -2.18 7.50 1.01
CA TYR A 193 -1.28 6.51 1.59
C TYR A 193 -1.23 6.59 3.12
N GLY A 194 -0.92 5.47 3.76
CA GLY A 194 -0.89 5.34 5.21
C GLY A 194 -0.34 3.99 5.66
N THR A 195 -0.85 3.49 6.79
CA THR A 195 -0.36 2.25 7.41
C THR A 195 -1.48 1.22 7.59
N VAL A 196 -1.19 -0.03 7.23
CA VAL A 196 -2.03 -1.20 7.51
C VAL A 196 -1.42 -2.05 8.64
N GLY A 197 -2.19 -2.97 9.22
CA GLY A 197 -1.69 -3.93 10.21
C GLY A 197 -2.55 -4.16 11.45
N PRO A 198 -2.00 -4.82 12.50
CA PRO A 198 -2.81 -5.38 13.58
C PRO A 198 -3.53 -4.38 14.49
N ALA A 199 -3.10 -3.12 14.55
CA ALA A 199 -3.74 -2.07 15.34
C ALA A 199 -4.84 -1.33 14.57
N TYR A 200 -4.83 -1.40 13.24
CA TYR A 200 -5.69 -0.62 12.37
C TYR A 200 -6.98 -1.39 12.04
N GLY A 201 -7.95 -0.72 11.42
CA GLY A 201 -9.23 -1.33 11.09
C GLY A 201 -10.05 -0.56 10.08
N ARG A 202 -11.36 -0.53 10.31
CA ARG A 202 -12.34 0.02 9.37
C ARG A 202 -12.28 1.54 9.32
N TYR A 203 -12.36 2.07 8.11
CA TYR A 203 -12.50 3.50 7.82
C TYR A 203 -13.45 3.69 6.64
N THR A 204 -13.95 4.90 6.46
CA THR A 204 -14.74 5.29 5.29
C THR A 204 -14.06 6.41 4.51
N VAL A 205 -14.31 6.47 3.21
CA VAL A 205 -13.81 7.51 2.31
C VAL A 205 -14.96 8.07 1.47
N GLN A 206 -14.99 9.39 1.30
CA GLN A 206 -15.98 10.12 0.52
C GLN A 206 -15.27 11.16 -0.35
N LEU A 207 -15.37 11.03 -1.67
CA LEU A 207 -14.92 12.05 -2.62
C LEU A 207 -16.09 12.97 -2.99
N ASP A 208 -15.86 14.28 -3.01
CA ASP A 208 -16.75 15.35 -3.52
C ASP A 208 -18.19 15.34 -2.97
N GLY A 209 -18.39 14.80 -1.77
CA GLY A 209 -19.71 14.67 -1.15
C GLY A 209 -20.57 13.52 -1.69
N GLY A 210 -19.98 12.60 -2.47
CA GLY A 210 -20.63 11.39 -2.99
C GLY A 210 -20.99 10.35 -1.91
N GLY A 211 -21.19 9.09 -2.32
CA GLY A 211 -21.42 7.99 -1.38
C GLY A 211 -20.16 7.66 -0.57
N ALA A 212 -20.30 7.46 0.74
CA ALA A 212 -19.20 6.99 1.59
C ALA A 212 -18.90 5.51 1.30
N GLN A 213 -17.66 5.22 0.93
CA GLN A 213 -17.14 3.89 0.62
C GLN A 213 -16.43 3.32 1.86
N GLY A 214 -16.60 2.04 2.16
CA GLY A 214 -16.06 1.40 3.37
C GLY A 214 -14.85 0.51 3.07
N PHE A 215 -13.78 0.72 3.82
CA PHE A 215 -12.49 0.03 3.68
C PHE A 215 -11.98 -0.50 5.04
N ASN A 216 -10.88 -1.24 5.06
CA ASN A 216 -10.38 -1.89 6.29
C ASN A 216 -8.85 -2.11 6.27
N ALA A 217 -8.09 -1.25 6.95
CA ALA A 217 -6.61 -1.29 7.04
C ALA A 217 -6.07 -2.42 7.95
N LYS A 218 -6.88 -3.42 8.31
CA LYS A 218 -6.49 -4.52 9.19
C LYS A 218 -5.67 -5.57 8.42
N ASP A 219 -4.41 -5.74 8.82
CA ASP A 219 -3.52 -6.81 8.33
C ASP A 219 -2.80 -7.51 9.51
N VAL A 220 -2.08 -8.59 9.24
CA VAL A 220 -1.24 -9.39 10.15
C VAL A 220 0.10 -8.72 10.42
N TYR A 221 0.65 -7.98 9.45
CA TYR A 221 1.92 -7.26 9.55
C TYR A 221 1.67 -5.75 9.46
N THR A 222 2.57 -4.95 10.05
CA THR A 222 2.47 -3.49 9.99
C THR A 222 3.29 -2.96 8.82
N GLU A 223 2.62 -2.57 7.73
CA GLU A 223 3.25 -1.99 6.55
C GLU A 223 2.88 -0.52 6.38
N THR A 224 3.88 0.31 6.14
CA THR A 224 3.80 1.77 5.98
C THR A 224 3.84 2.16 4.50
N GLN A 225 3.37 3.36 4.15
CA GLN A 225 3.29 3.85 2.76
C GLN A 225 2.37 3.00 1.85
N VAL A 226 1.40 2.30 2.44
CA VAL A 226 0.42 1.47 1.70
C VAL A 226 -0.70 2.32 1.15
N LEU A 227 -1.10 2.05 -0.10
CA LEU A 227 -2.24 2.72 -0.75
C LEU A 227 -3.54 2.37 0.00
N LEU A 228 -4.18 3.37 0.61
CA LEU A 228 -5.45 3.23 1.33
C LEU A 228 -6.66 3.56 0.44
N TYR A 229 -6.48 4.45 -0.54
CA TYR A 229 -7.54 4.87 -1.46
C TYR A 229 -6.96 5.43 -2.75
N HIS A 230 -7.66 5.24 -3.87
CA HIS A 230 -7.37 5.92 -5.12
C HIS A 230 -8.65 6.35 -5.85
N ALA A 231 -8.59 7.47 -6.56
CA ALA A 231 -9.55 7.84 -7.59
C ALA A 231 -8.84 8.60 -8.73
N ASN A 232 -9.20 8.27 -9.98
CA ASN A 232 -8.72 8.92 -11.20
C ASN A 232 -9.86 9.13 -12.21
N ASN A 233 -9.60 9.99 -13.20
CA ASN A 233 -10.55 10.42 -14.23
C ASN A 233 -11.75 11.16 -13.59
N ILE A 234 -11.49 11.90 -12.50
CA ILE A 234 -12.50 12.62 -11.71
C ILE A 234 -12.85 14.00 -12.29
N GLY A 235 -12.31 14.33 -13.46
CA GLY A 235 -12.29 15.66 -14.06
C GLY A 235 -11.09 16.48 -13.57
N ASN A 236 -10.88 17.66 -14.17
CA ASN A 236 -10.04 18.69 -13.57
C ASN A 236 -10.89 19.64 -12.72
N GLY A 237 -10.24 20.34 -11.79
CA GLY A 237 -10.90 21.28 -10.90
C GLY A 237 -10.40 21.13 -9.47
N THR A 238 -11.22 21.56 -8.51
CA THR A 238 -10.95 21.43 -7.08
C THR A 238 -11.84 20.35 -6.49
N HIS A 239 -11.20 19.39 -5.82
CA HIS A 239 -11.80 18.19 -5.26
C HIS A 239 -11.57 18.13 -3.75
N LYS A 240 -12.44 17.38 -3.06
CA LYS A 240 -12.39 17.20 -1.62
C LYS A 240 -12.58 15.73 -1.25
N LEU A 241 -11.51 15.13 -0.76
CA LEU A 241 -11.51 13.78 -0.21
C LEU A 241 -11.70 13.88 1.32
N VAL A 242 -12.68 13.17 1.87
CA VAL A 242 -12.86 13.02 3.32
C VAL A 242 -12.63 11.56 3.69
N LEU A 243 -11.77 11.31 4.68
CA LEU A 243 -11.57 9.99 5.27
C LEU A 243 -11.91 10.04 6.76
N ALA A 244 -12.74 9.11 7.23
CA ALA A 244 -13.14 9.01 8.63
C ALA A 244 -12.81 7.63 9.22
N ASN A 245 -12.29 7.59 10.44
CA ASN A 245 -12.11 6.35 11.18
C ASN A 245 -13.47 5.74 11.54
N ALA A 246 -13.67 4.43 11.34
CA ALA A 246 -14.97 3.77 11.48
C ALA A 246 -14.90 2.44 12.28
N PRO A 247 -14.37 2.46 13.52
CA PRO A 247 -14.20 1.28 14.36
C PRO A 247 -15.54 0.65 14.71
N THR A 248 -15.61 -0.69 14.66
CA THR A 248 -16.81 -1.46 15.01
C THR A 248 -16.77 -1.94 16.47
N GLY A 249 -17.92 -2.34 17.03
CA GLY A 249 -18.04 -2.68 18.45
C GLY A 249 -17.22 -3.91 18.92
N ASP A 250 -16.74 -4.72 17.97
CA ASP A 250 -15.79 -5.82 18.16
C ASP A 250 -14.30 -5.37 18.09
N ALA A 251 -14.04 -4.18 17.55
CA ALA A 251 -12.72 -3.56 17.47
C ALA A 251 -12.76 -2.05 17.85
N PRO A 252 -13.29 -1.66 19.03
CA PRO A 252 -13.57 -0.25 19.40
C PRO A 252 -12.33 0.60 19.68
N GLN A 253 -11.14 0.09 19.37
CA GLN A 253 -9.84 0.77 19.49
C GLN A 253 -9.01 0.60 18.21
N SER A 254 -9.61 0.15 17.09
CA SER A 254 -8.91 0.08 15.81
C SER A 254 -8.71 1.48 15.24
N SER A 255 -7.50 1.77 14.79
CA SER A 255 -7.13 3.06 14.22
C SER A 255 -7.20 3.13 12.70
N VAL A 256 -7.08 4.35 12.19
CA VAL A 256 -6.58 4.64 10.85
C VAL A 256 -5.41 5.63 10.96
N LEU A 257 -4.40 5.49 10.10
CA LEU A 257 -3.20 6.34 10.07
C LEU A 257 -2.92 6.77 8.64
N ILE A 258 -2.69 8.07 8.44
CA ILE A 258 -2.46 8.75 7.17
C ILE A 258 -1.04 9.32 7.14
N ASP A 259 -0.34 9.12 6.03
CA ASP A 259 1.09 9.41 5.83
C ASP A 259 1.28 10.52 4.78
N TYR A 260 0.76 10.31 3.57
CA TYR A 260 0.74 11.33 2.51
C TYR A 260 -0.37 11.06 1.48
N ALA A 261 -0.60 12.04 0.61
CA ALA A 261 -1.31 11.84 -0.65
C ALA A 261 -0.40 12.17 -1.84
N VAL A 262 -0.69 11.59 -2.99
CA VAL A 262 -0.13 12.00 -4.29
C VAL A 262 -1.29 12.43 -5.17
N VAL A 263 -1.23 13.66 -5.68
CA VAL A 263 -2.23 14.21 -6.59
C VAL A 263 -1.61 14.44 -7.97
N SER A 264 -2.35 14.07 -9.01
CA SER A 264 -1.94 14.21 -10.40
C SER A 264 -2.44 15.55 -10.93
N VAL A 265 -1.56 16.54 -11.02
CA VAL A 265 -1.91 17.91 -11.40
C VAL A 265 -1.80 18.10 -12.91
N ALA A 266 -2.85 18.67 -13.50
CA ALA A 266 -2.82 19.11 -14.88
C ALA A 266 -2.16 20.50 -14.96
N GLU A 267 -0.93 20.57 -15.46
CA GLU A 267 -0.44 21.83 -16.01
C GLU A 267 -1.11 22.04 -17.38
N HIS A 268 -2.24 22.75 -17.38
CA HIS A 268 -2.85 23.24 -18.62
C HIS A 268 -1.94 24.29 -19.23
N THR A 269 -1.15 23.89 -20.23
CA THR A 269 -0.42 24.88 -21.03
C THR A 269 -1.43 25.62 -21.90
N ASP A 270 -1.75 26.87 -21.55
CA ASP A 270 -2.52 27.77 -22.40
C ASP A 270 -1.78 27.99 -23.74
N ILE A 271 -2.05 27.12 -24.73
CA ILE A 271 -1.61 27.31 -26.11
C ILE A 271 -2.51 28.38 -26.73
N VAL A 272 -2.28 29.63 -26.32
CA VAL A 272 -2.96 30.82 -26.83
C VAL A 272 -2.92 30.79 -28.36
N PRO A 273 -4.07 30.63 -29.05
CA PRO A 273 -4.10 30.60 -30.50
C PRO A 273 -3.59 31.94 -31.04
N LYS A 274 -2.70 31.91 -32.03
CA LYS A 274 -2.16 33.12 -32.67
C LYS A 274 -3.12 33.71 -33.71
N ASP A 275 -4.38 33.93 -33.33
CA ASP A 275 -5.24 34.92 -33.99
C ASP A 275 -6.43 35.36 -33.08
N VAL A 276 -7.14 36.38 -33.53
CA VAL A 276 -8.31 37.06 -32.93
C VAL A 276 -7.98 38.08 -31.83
N GLN A 277 -8.25 39.35 -32.17
CA GLN A 277 -8.16 40.51 -31.28
C GLN A 277 -9.42 40.66 -30.40
N ASP A 278 -9.25 41.35 -29.26
CA ASP A 278 -10.27 42.05 -28.47
C ASP A 278 -11.62 41.35 -28.21
N LYS A 279 -11.73 40.78 -27.00
CA LYS A 279 -12.66 41.30 -25.99
C LYS A 279 -12.31 40.84 -24.58
N ASN A 280 -12.44 41.75 -23.63
CA ASN A 280 -12.30 41.48 -22.20
C ASN A 280 -13.25 40.36 -21.75
N GLN A 281 -12.70 39.24 -21.29
CA GLN A 281 -13.32 38.45 -20.24
C GLN A 281 -12.35 38.45 -19.05
N GLY A 282 -12.86 38.81 -17.87
CA GLY A 282 -12.08 38.71 -16.64
C GLY A 282 -12.12 37.27 -16.14
N LEU A 283 -11.02 36.81 -15.54
CA LEU A 283 -10.94 35.51 -14.86
C LEU A 283 -12.07 35.36 -13.85
N SER A 284 -12.52 34.13 -13.65
CA SER A 284 -13.52 33.79 -12.65
C SER A 284 -12.98 34.10 -11.25
N THR A 285 -13.86 34.62 -10.38
CA THR A 285 -13.50 34.96 -8.99
C THR A 285 -12.95 33.76 -8.21
N GLY A 286 -13.20 32.52 -8.66
CA GLY A 286 -12.60 31.31 -8.07
C GLY A 286 -11.09 31.19 -8.31
N GLU A 287 -10.61 31.45 -9.53
CA GLU A 287 -9.22 31.24 -9.96
C GLU A 287 -8.25 32.18 -9.22
N LEU A 288 -8.69 33.43 -8.98
CA LEU A 288 -7.90 34.44 -8.27
C LEU A 288 -7.77 34.19 -6.75
N VAL A 289 -8.66 33.40 -6.15
CA VAL A 289 -8.63 33.15 -4.69
C VAL A 289 -7.53 32.18 -4.30
N GLY A 290 -7.25 31.15 -5.11
CA GLY A 290 -6.19 30.17 -4.82
C GLY A 290 -4.79 30.77 -4.77
N ILE A 291 -4.48 31.67 -5.71
CA ILE A 291 -3.11 32.20 -5.89
C ILE A 291 -2.82 33.42 -4.98
N ALA A 292 -3.82 34.26 -4.69
CA ALA A 292 -3.59 35.54 -4.02
C ALA A 292 -3.22 35.43 -2.53
N PHE A 293 -3.82 34.50 -1.78
CA PHE A 293 -3.69 34.47 -0.31
C PHE A 293 -2.42 33.76 0.19
N GLY A 294 -2.01 32.66 -0.45
CA GLY A 294 -0.81 31.92 -0.05
C GLY A 294 0.48 32.72 -0.24
N GLY A 295 0.69 33.25 -1.45
CA GLY A 295 1.94 33.93 -1.82
C GLY A 295 2.24 35.18 -0.99
N VAL A 296 1.24 36.04 -0.76
CA VAL A 296 1.45 37.32 -0.05
C VAL A 296 1.77 37.09 1.44
N VAL A 297 1.11 36.14 2.10
CA VAL A 297 1.38 35.80 3.50
C VAL A 297 2.76 35.15 3.64
N LEU A 298 3.15 34.25 2.74
CA LEU A 298 4.47 33.61 2.75
C LEU A 298 5.60 34.63 2.53
N ILE A 299 5.47 35.52 1.55
CA ILE A 299 6.48 36.57 1.29
C ILE A 299 6.60 37.53 2.49
N ALA A 300 5.48 37.92 3.10
CA ALA A 300 5.49 38.75 4.30
C ALA A 300 6.18 38.05 5.48
N ALA A 301 5.89 36.77 5.72
CA ALA A 301 6.50 35.97 6.77
C ALA A 301 8.02 35.80 6.56
N VAL A 302 8.46 35.49 5.34
CA VAL A 302 9.89 35.36 4.99
C VAL A 302 10.63 36.69 5.14
N ALA A 303 10.04 37.81 4.71
CA ALA A 303 10.63 39.13 4.89
C ALA A 303 10.77 39.53 6.38
N LEU A 304 9.78 39.19 7.20
CA LEU A 304 9.78 39.46 8.64
C LEU A 304 10.80 38.56 9.38
N LEU A 305 10.91 37.29 9.00
CA LEU A 305 11.93 36.36 9.48
C LEU A 305 13.34 36.84 9.11
N ALA A 306 13.57 37.27 7.88
CA ALA A 306 14.84 37.86 7.43
C ALA A 306 15.21 39.11 8.23
N LEU A 307 14.26 40.01 8.49
CA LEU A 307 14.46 41.19 9.34
C LEU A 307 14.84 40.82 10.79
N LEU A 308 14.26 39.77 11.35
CA LEU A 308 14.61 39.27 12.69
C LEU A 308 16.01 38.64 12.71
N ILE A 309 16.40 37.90 11.66
CA ILE A 309 17.75 37.33 11.52
C ILE A 309 18.80 38.44 11.36
N VAL A 310 18.54 39.45 10.54
CA VAL A 310 19.44 40.61 10.37
C VAL A 310 19.57 41.41 11.68
N ARG A 311 18.46 41.62 12.42
CA ARG A 311 18.49 42.24 13.75
C ARG A 311 19.27 41.42 14.78
N ARG A 312 19.18 40.09 14.75
CA ARG A 312 20.01 39.21 15.59
C ARG A 312 21.49 39.27 15.21
N LYS A 313 21.85 39.16 13.92
CA LYS A 313 23.25 39.25 13.46
C LYS A 313 23.90 40.61 13.75
N ARG A 314 23.17 41.74 13.61
CA ARG A 314 23.65 43.07 14.01
C ARG A 314 23.93 43.24 15.51
N LYS A 315 23.45 42.33 16.38
CA LYS A 315 23.79 42.30 17.82
C LYS A 315 24.95 41.34 18.15
N SER A 316 25.47 40.61 17.17
CA SER A 316 26.40 39.48 17.38
C SER A 316 27.65 39.55 16.49
N SER A 317 28.07 40.74 16.08
CA SER A 317 29.26 40.96 15.24
C SER A 317 30.24 41.92 15.91
N ASN A 318 30.94 41.42 16.93
CA ASN A 318 32.24 41.92 17.36
C ASN A 318 33.10 40.68 17.63
N ASN A 319 33.85 40.23 16.62
CA ASN A 319 35.18 39.60 16.68
C ASN A 319 35.59 39.03 15.30
N THR A 320 36.87 39.23 14.98
CA THR A 320 37.71 38.76 13.84
C THR A 320 37.49 37.30 13.39
N MET A 321 37.49 36.98 12.08
CA MET A 321 38.65 36.67 11.16
C MET A 321 39.43 35.41 11.57
N ASP A 322 39.96 34.52 10.69
CA ASP A 322 39.88 34.28 9.21
C ASP A 322 40.29 32.79 8.95
N GLU A 323 40.48 32.17 7.76
CA GLU A 323 40.69 32.57 6.35
C GLU A 323 40.01 31.57 5.34
N VAL A 324 40.33 31.68 4.04
CA VAL A 324 39.85 30.98 2.82
C VAL A 324 40.17 29.47 2.71
N GLY A 325 39.31 28.74 1.98
CA GLY A 325 39.65 27.48 1.29
C GLY A 325 38.71 27.16 0.11
N LEU A 326 39.15 27.39 -1.13
CA LEU A 326 38.40 27.14 -2.38
C LEU A 326 38.86 25.84 -3.06
N PHE A 327 37.92 25.05 -3.63
CA PHE A 327 38.14 24.28 -4.88
C PHE A 327 36.80 23.93 -5.57
N GLU A 328 36.90 23.50 -6.84
CA GLU A 328 35.91 23.73 -7.90
C GLU A 328 34.68 22.81 -7.95
N SER A 329 33.65 23.30 -8.65
CA SER A 329 32.47 22.55 -9.07
C SER A 329 32.76 21.56 -10.21
N ARG A 330 32.07 20.42 -10.22
CA ARG A 330 31.82 19.61 -11.43
C ARG A 330 30.42 19.01 -11.37
N ASP A 331 29.63 19.21 -12.42
CA ASP A 331 28.36 18.53 -12.58
C ASP A 331 28.54 17.01 -12.60
N ARG A 332 27.68 16.30 -11.85
CA ARG A 332 27.39 14.89 -12.10
C ARG A 332 25.90 14.62 -11.94
N LEU A 333 25.36 14.01 -13.00
CA LEU A 333 23.99 13.54 -13.13
C LEU A 333 23.55 12.76 -11.87
N VAL A 334 22.40 13.14 -11.31
CA VAL A 334 21.74 12.33 -10.29
C VAL A 334 21.17 11.08 -10.96
N GLN A 335 21.55 9.90 -10.47
CA GLN A 335 20.81 8.66 -10.72
C GLN A 335 20.09 8.26 -9.43
N PRO A 336 18.79 7.95 -9.47
CA PRO A 336 18.04 7.55 -8.28
C PRO A 336 18.36 6.11 -7.87
N TYR A 337 18.23 5.83 -6.57
CA TYR A 337 18.39 4.54 -5.88
C TYR A 337 19.76 3.86 -5.93
N ALA A 338 20.42 3.84 -4.77
CA ALA A 338 21.39 2.83 -4.39
C ALA A 338 21.01 2.26 -3.03
N TYR A 339 20.69 0.96 -2.96
CA TYR A 339 20.38 0.27 -1.70
C TYR A 339 21.63 0.18 -0.81
N SER A 340 21.52 0.60 0.46
CA SER A 340 22.56 0.33 1.46
C SER A 340 22.29 -0.97 2.19
N SER A 341 22.97 -2.06 1.79
CA SER A 341 22.97 -3.30 2.57
C SER A 341 23.81 -3.13 3.84
N GLY A 342 23.18 -3.31 5.01
CA GLY A 342 23.85 -3.16 6.30
C GLY A 342 24.92 -4.22 6.51
N SER A 343 26.19 -3.81 6.58
CA SER A 343 27.31 -4.73 6.81
C SER A 343 27.35 -5.22 8.25
N GLN A 344 27.38 -6.55 8.44
CA GLN A 344 27.53 -7.18 9.74
C GLN A 344 28.91 -6.87 10.33
N THR A 345 28.97 -6.60 11.64
CA THR A 345 30.22 -6.33 12.36
C THR A 345 31.02 -7.62 12.58
N PRO A 346 32.32 -7.68 12.20
CA PRO A 346 33.16 -8.84 12.53
C PRO A 346 33.49 -8.88 14.03
N VAL A 347 33.21 -10.01 14.69
CA VAL A 347 33.67 -10.25 16.07
C VAL A 347 35.13 -10.68 16.05
N THR A 348 36.02 -9.86 16.61
CA THR A 348 37.45 -10.18 16.78
C THR A 348 37.77 -10.61 18.21
N ASP A 349 38.12 -11.87 18.42
CA ASP A 349 38.69 -12.36 19.69
C ASP A 349 40.21 -12.17 19.76
N LYS A 350 40.70 -11.75 20.94
CA LYS A 350 42.00 -12.13 21.56
C LYS A 350 42.16 -11.42 22.93
N GLY A 351 41.95 -12.12 24.04
CA GLY A 351 41.85 -11.43 25.36
C GLY A 351 42.30 -12.12 26.66
N ARG A 352 43.07 -13.22 26.65
CA ARG A 352 43.77 -13.85 27.83
C ARG A 352 43.13 -13.73 29.23
N SER A 353 42.68 -14.86 29.79
CA SER A 353 43.17 -15.30 31.11
C SER A 353 43.03 -16.83 31.27
N ALA A 354 43.60 -17.40 32.31
CA ALA A 354 43.68 -18.85 32.53
C ALA A 354 42.87 -19.32 33.75
N LEU A 355 42.45 -20.60 33.77
CA LEU A 355 42.88 -21.57 34.80
C LEU A 355 42.32 -23.00 34.56
N ARG A 356 43.24 -23.93 34.21
CA ARG A 356 43.47 -25.23 34.89
C ARG A 356 42.28 -26.15 35.26
N GLY A 357 42.22 -27.35 34.64
CA GLY A 357 42.01 -28.58 35.44
C GLY A 357 41.25 -29.81 34.89
N GLY A 358 41.80 -30.55 33.92
CA GLY A 358 41.47 -31.98 33.69
C GLY A 358 40.05 -32.32 33.15
N ALA A 359 39.68 -33.59 32.94
CA ALA A 359 40.50 -34.80 32.71
C ALA A 359 39.68 -35.93 32.03
N HIS A 360 40.33 -36.71 31.16
CA HIS A 360 39.92 -37.98 30.53
C HIS A 360 38.74 -38.02 29.50
N PRO A 361 38.73 -39.01 28.56
CA PRO A 361 37.78 -39.08 27.44
C PRO A 361 36.97 -40.40 27.34
N SER A 362 36.07 -40.47 26.35
CA SER A 362 35.52 -41.70 25.72
C SER A 362 34.61 -42.58 26.61
N THR A 363 33.78 -43.50 26.10
CA THR A 363 33.58 -44.04 24.73
C THR A 363 32.11 -44.02 24.29
N SER A 364 31.86 -44.27 23.00
CA SER A 364 30.55 -44.65 22.45
C SER A 364 30.65 -45.99 21.71
N THR A 365 29.73 -46.93 21.97
CA THR A 365 29.50 -48.14 21.13
C THR A 365 28.22 -48.88 21.55
N VAL A 366 27.47 -49.37 20.55
CA VAL A 366 26.74 -50.67 20.49
C VAL A 366 25.75 -50.98 21.65
N ALA A 367 24.43 -51.10 21.50
CA ALA A 367 23.53 -51.61 20.44
C ALA A 367 23.37 -53.15 20.35
N ASP A 368 22.31 -53.67 20.98
CA ASP A 368 21.55 -54.88 20.59
C ASP A 368 20.14 -54.71 21.20
N MET A 369 19.04 -54.86 20.46
CA MET A 369 18.46 -56.06 19.83
C MET A 369 17.81 -57.03 20.82
N HIS A 370 16.47 -57.06 20.85
CA HIS A 370 15.70 -58.30 21.09
C HIS A 370 14.27 -58.18 20.53
N GLN A 371 13.66 -59.33 20.19
CA GLN A 371 12.37 -59.45 19.48
C GLN A 371 11.26 -60.06 20.37
N ASN A 372 10.03 -60.14 19.80
CA ASN A 372 8.92 -61.05 20.15
C ASN A 372 8.06 -60.64 21.38
N HIS A 373 6.76 -60.99 21.47
CA HIS A 373 5.84 -61.73 20.58
C HIS A 373 4.35 -61.48 20.94
N HIS A 374 3.43 -61.67 19.96
CA HIS A 374 1.96 -61.90 20.10
C HIS A 374 1.10 -60.85 20.88
N GLY A 375 -0.22 -60.73 20.68
CA GLY A 375 -1.15 -61.40 19.76
C GLY A 375 -2.58 -60.81 19.83
N GLU A 376 -3.50 -61.44 19.09
CA GLU A 376 -5.00 -61.39 19.08
C GLU A 376 -5.74 -60.58 20.20
N GLY A 377 -6.87 -59.89 19.99
CA GLY A 377 -7.71 -59.68 18.79
C GLY A 377 -9.21 -59.94 19.03
N THR A 378 -10.07 -58.90 19.01
CA THR A 378 -11.55 -59.04 19.00
C THR A 378 -12.30 -57.78 18.50
N LEU A 379 -13.41 -58.03 17.79
CA LEU A 379 -14.59 -57.18 17.50
C LEU A 379 -15.83 -58.07 17.78
N PRO A 380 -17.11 -57.66 17.61
CA PRO A 380 -17.75 -56.35 17.34
C PRO A 380 -18.67 -56.02 18.57
N PRO A 381 -19.90 -55.41 18.53
CA PRO A 381 -20.70 -54.73 17.48
C PRO A 381 -21.18 -53.32 17.94
N ASP A 382 -22.22 -52.64 17.43
CA ASP A 382 -23.34 -52.98 16.53
C ASP A 382 -23.91 -51.74 15.78
N TYR A 383 -24.81 -51.96 14.81
CA TYR A 383 -25.56 -50.90 14.08
C TYR A 383 -26.77 -51.52 13.34
N ASP A 384 -28.01 -51.07 13.60
CA ASP A 384 -29.17 -51.42 12.75
C ASP A 384 -30.33 -50.40 12.80
N MET A 385 -31.33 -50.54 11.91
CA MET A 385 -32.21 -49.47 11.41
C MET A 385 -33.73 -49.68 11.63
N ALA A 386 -34.46 -48.55 11.65
CA ALA A 386 -35.88 -48.41 11.25
C ALA A 386 -36.13 -46.92 10.92
N VAL A 387 -36.70 -46.43 9.80
CA VAL A 387 -37.89 -46.83 9.00
C VAL A 387 -39.18 -46.75 9.85
N GLY A 388 -40.17 -45.88 9.64
CA GLY A 388 -40.55 -45.09 8.45
C GLY A 388 -41.58 -43.99 8.77
N PRO A 389 -42.44 -43.54 7.81
CA PRO A 389 -43.00 -42.18 7.82
C PRO A 389 -44.47 -42.01 8.23
N SER A 390 -44.86 -40.78 8.58
CA SER A 390 -46.25 -40.28 8.55
C SER A 390 -46.29 -38.79 8.11
N SER A 391 -47.47 -38.22 7.85
CA SER A 391 -47.62 -37.00 7.04
C SER A 391 -48.68 -36.01 7.55
N SER A 392 -48.73 -34.84 6.88
CA SER A 392 -49.73 -33.76 7.03
C SER A 392 -49.53 -32.85 8.27
N ARG A 393 -50.00 -31.58 8.28
CA ARG A 393 -50.82 -30.84 7.29
C ARG A 393 -50.60 -29.32 7.45
N VAL A 394 -50.67 -28.55 6.35
CA VAL A 394 -50.72 -27.08 6.39
C VAL A 394 -52.01 -26.60 5.71
N ARG A 395 -52.82 -25.82 6.45
CA ARG A 395 -53.69 -24.70 6.02
C ARG A 395 -54.77 -24.41 7.07
N ALA A 396 -54.75 -23.19 7.59
CA ALA A 396 -55.82 -22.23 7.37
C ALA A 396 -55.14 -20.91 6.95
#